data_AF-A0A1J5SUK4-F1
#
_entry.id   AF-A0A1J5SUK4-F1
#
_cell.length_a   1.000
_cell.length_b   1.000
_cell.length_c   1.000
_cell.angle_alpha   90.00
_cell.angle_beta   90.00
_cell.angle_gamma   90.00
#
_symmetry.space_group_name_H-M   'P 1'
#
loop_
_entity.id
_entity.type
_entity.pdbx_description
1 polymer ?
#
loop_
_entity_poly.entity_id
_entity_poly.type
_entity_poly.pdbx_seq_one_letter_code
_entity_poly.pdbx_strand_id
1 'polypeptide(L)'
;MSNSKSKRKPKASIKPTPPVIGEFNYPFINPIIVSKDRNIIDGQHRYKVCQLQNREVEYIEIAYNSDELQKTECVELIKGIKKSQSIKLEEYFKKYQVGYKSQIDFCSSDDKIPLFYSYRNKLKTDIEYWKTLKEAYTLSSNNFQYQKELIELFTSEKSNKEYLMSEEERNILNRMPSRIKIFRGMTVDEYKNGIFGISWTLEKEIAQKFASTYIHNYATHEIPKTIKELTINKNEVIAYFSERNEEEIIYIHPIHKTTV
;
A
#
# COMPACT_ATOMS: atom_id res chain seq x y z
N MET A 1 -54.89 -5.76 49.27
CA MET A 1 -54.07 -4.80 48.50
C MET A 1 -52.81 -5.51 48.02
N SER A 2 -52.82 -6.00 46.79
CA SER A 2 -51.72 -6.76 46.17
C SER A 2 -50.79 -5.84 45.40
N ASN A 3 -49.52 -5.78 45.81
CA ASN A 3 -48.47 -5.02 45.13
C ASN A 3 -47.86 -5.87 44.00
N SER A 4 -48.18 -5.56 42.74
CA SER A 4 -47.50 -6.14 41.58
C SER A 4 -46.23 -5.35 41.24
N LYS A 5 -45.05 -5.97 41.41
CA LYS A 5 -43.77 -5.41 40.94
C LYS A 5 -43.60 -5.75 39.46
N SER A 6 -43.72 -4.74 38.60
CA SER A 6 -43.36 -4.79 37.19
C SER A 6 -41.84 -4.99 37.03
N LYS A 7 -41.42 -6.17 36.55
CA LYS A 7 -40.04 -6.44 36.12
C LYS A 7 -39.81 -5.76 34.77
N ARG A 8 -39.02 -4.67 34.74
CA ARG A 8 -38.49 -4.10 33.49
C ARG A 8 -37.53 -5.11 32.86
N LYS A 9 -37.84 -5.57 31.64
CA LYS A 9 -36.91 -6.33 30.79
C LYS A 9 -35.67 -5.49 30.49
N PRO A 10 -34.47 -6.08 30.43
CA PRO A 10 -33.26 -5.35 30.04
C PRO A 10 -33.42 -4.88 28.59
N LYS A 11 -33.13 -3.59 28.34
CA LYS A 11 -33.03 -3.04 26.99
C LYS A 11 -31.94 -3.81 26.26
N ALA A 12 -32.31 -4.53 25.19
CA ALA A 12 -31.34 -5.11 24.28
C ALA A 12 -30.43 -3.99 23.77
N SER A 13 -29.11 -4.13 23.96
CA SER A 13 -28.15 -3.23 23.35
C SER A 13 -28.26 -3.43 21.83
N ILE A 14 -28.90 -2.48 21.15
CA ILE A 14 -28.89 -2.42 19.70
C ILE A 14 -27.43 -2.19 19.31
N LYS A 15 -26.74 -3.24 18.87
CA LYS A 15 -25.43 -3.09 18.25
C LYS A 15 -25.64 -2.17 17.03
N PRO A 16 -24.81 -1.13 16.83
CA PRO A 16 -24.92 -0.30 15.64
C PRO A 16 -24.80 -1.22 14.42
N THR A 17 -25.80 -1.17 13.54
CA THR A 17 -25.79 -1.87 12.27
C THR A 17 -24.54 -1.40 11.51
N PRO A 18 -23.72 -2.31 10.96
CA PRO A 18 -22.61 -1.89 10.11
C PRO A 18 -23.18 -1.05 8.97
N PRO A 19 -22.58 0.11 8.63
CA PRO A 19 -23.04 0.88 7.49
C PRO A 19 -22.97 0.03 6.23
N VAL A 20 -24.01 0.15 5.39
CA VAL A 20 -24.04 -0.48 4.06
C VAL A 20 -22.85 0.05 3.26
N ILE A 21 -22.30 -0.75 2.35
CA ILE A 21 -21.05 -0.48 1.60
C ILE A 21 -21.05 0.88 0.83
N GLY A 22 -22.14 1.64 0.82
CA GLY A 22 -22.24 3.01 0.30
C GLY A 22 -22.37 4.16 1.33
N GLU A 23 -22.48 3.90 2.63
CA GLU A 23 -22.62 4.93 3.69
C GLU A 23 -21.33 5.17 4.48
N PHE A 24 -20.17 4.82 3.92
CA PHE A 24 -18.92 5.29 4.50
C PHE A 24 -18.79 6.79 4.25
N ASN A 25 -18.66 7.59 5.32
CA ASN A 25 -18.14 8.96 5.29
C ASN A 25 -16.63 8.93 5.01
N TYR A 26 -16.27 8.24 3.94
CA TYR A 26 -14.95 7.73 3.64
C TYR A 26 -13.89 8.82 3.40
N PRO A 27 -14.16 9.92 2.65
CA PRO A 27 -13.21 11.03 2.59
C PRO A 27 -13.15 11.84 3.89
N PHE A 28 -14.25 11.92 4.65
CA PHE A 28 -14.35 12.81 5.82
C PHE A 28 -13.48 12.38 7.01
N ILE A 29 -13.26 11.08 7.18
CA ILE A 29 -12.52 10.56 8.34
C ILE A 29 -11.03 10.47 8.04
N ASN A 30 -10.67 10.40 6.75
CA ASN A 30 -9.30 10.33 6.28
C ASN A 30 -9.09 11.24 5.06
N PRO A 31 -9.12 12.57 5.26
CA PRO A 31 -8.95 13.52 4.17
C PRO A 31 -7.63 13.30 3.42
N ILE A 32 -7.59 13.69 2.16
CA ILE A 32 -6.33 13.67 1.41
C ILE A 32 -5.42 14.78 1.94
N ILE A 33 -4.11 14.62 1.79
CA ILE A 33 -3.15 15.68 2.16
C ILE A 33 -2.69 16.33 0.85
N VAL A 34 -2.77 17.65 0.77
CA VAL A 34 -2.35 18.41 -0.41
C VAL A 34 -1.34 19.50 -0.01
N SER A 35 -0.42 19.79 -0.90
CA SER A 35 0.49 20.93 -0.78
C SER A 35 -0.24 22.25 -1.04
N LYS A 36 0.41 23.38 -0.73
CA LYS A 36 -0.11 24.73 -0.96
C LYS A 36 -0.41 25.04 -2.43
N ASP A 37 0.35 24.45 -3.34
CA ASP A 37 0.13 24.49 -4.80
C ASP A 37 -0.85 23.38 -5.28
N ARG A 38 -1.56 22.73 -4.36
CA ARG A 38 -2.64 21.75 -4.57
C ARG A 38 -2.25 20.43 -5.23
N ASN A 39 -0.98 20.03 -5.11
CA ASN A 39 -0.58 18.69 -5.49
C ASN A 39 -0.91 17.69 -4.37
N ILE A 40 -1.36 16.49 -4.74
CA ILE A 40 -1.71 15.44 -3.78
C ILE A 40 -0.42 14.83 -3.21
N ILE A 41 -0.29 14.90 -1.89
CA ILE A 41 0.82 14.33 -1.12
C ILE A 41 0.44 12.93 -0.63
N ASP A 42 -0.77 12.77 -0.11
CA ASP A 42 -1.29 11.49 0.39
C ASP A 42 -2.77 11.31 0.01
N GLY A 43 -3.16 10.08 -0.33
CA GLY A 43 -4.56 9.75 -0.58
C GLY A 43 -4.95 9.78 -2.06
N GLN A 44 -4.01 9.62 -3.00
CA GLN A 44 -4.30 9.53 -4.44
C GLN A 44 -5.42 8.52 -4.77
N HIS A 45 -5.42 7.36 -4.10
CA HIS A 45 -6.49 6.37 -4.27
C HIS A 45 -7.83 6.88 -3.73
N ARG A 46 -7.84 7.48 -2.53
CA ARG A 46 -9.06 8.05 -1.92
C ARG A 46 -9.66 9.13 -2.82
N TYR A 47 -8.82 9.98 -3.40
CA TYR A 47 -9.21 10.98 -4.40
C TYR A 47 -9.89 10.32 -5.61
N LYS A 48 -9.26 9.32 -6.24
CA LYS A 48 -9.83 8.59 -7.39
C LYS A 48 -11.17 7.93 -7.05
N VAL A 49 -11.29 7.31 -5.87
CA VAL A 49 -12.55 6.68 -5.42
C VAL A 49 -13.66 7.71 -5.29
N CYS A 50 -13.37 8.87 -4.69
CA CYS A 50 -14.37 9.95 -4.56
C CYS A 50 -14.80 10.48 -5.92
N GLN A 51 -13.86 10.66 -6.86
CA GLN A 51 -14.18 11.05 -8.25
C GLN A 51 -15.11 10.05 -8.93
N LEU A 52 -14.80 8.75 -8.87
CA LEU A 52 -15.62 7.69 -9.46
C LEU A 52 -17.03 7.63 -8.86
N GLN A 53 -17.17 8.01 -7.59
CA GLN A 53 -18.43 8.02 -6.87
C GLN A 53 -19.17 9.37 -6.94
N ASN A 54 -18.62 10.35 -7.67
CA ASN A 54 -19.13 11.73 -7.74
C ASN A 54 -19.34 12.35 -6.34
N ARG A 55 -18.35 12.19 -5.46
CA ARG A 55 -18.35 12.72 -4.08
C ARG A 55 -17.33 13.84 -3.91
N GLU A 56 -17.66 14.78 -3.03
CA GLU A 56 -16.71 15.80 -2.60
C GLU A 56 -15.52 15.17 -1.86
N VAL A 57 -14.34 15.75 -2.08
CA VAL A 57 -13.09 15.32 -1.44
C VAL A 57 -12.73 16.33 -0.36
N GLU A 58 -12.62 15.87 0.87
CA GLU A 58 -11.99 16.65 1.93
C GLU A 58 -10.47 16.54 1.85
N TYR A 59 -9.80 17.68 2.06
CA TYR A 59 -8.35 17.75 2.06
C TYR A 59 -7.83 18.57 3.24
N ILE A 60 -6.62 18.21 3.67
CA ILE A 60 -5.79 19.02 4.55
C ILE A 60 -4.72 19.65 3.68
N GLU A 61 -4.81 20.96 3.50
CA GLU A 61 -3.77 21.75 2.82
C GLU A 61 -2.67 22.08 3.82
N ILE A 62 -1.43 21.72 3.50
CA ILE A 62 -0.25 22.12 4.28
C ILE A 62 0.34 23.42 3.75
N ALA A 63 1.05 24.16 4.61
CA ALA A 63 1.61 25.47 4.26
C ALA A 63 2.83 25.43 3.31
N TYR A 64 3.20 24.25 2.80
CA TYR A 64 4.40 24.00 1.99
C TYR A 64 4.03 23.72 0.54
N ASN A 65 4.79 24.27 -0.40
CA ASN A 65 4.69 23.90 -1.82
C ASN A 65 5.34 22.52 -2.08
N SER A 66 5.13 21.97 -3.27
CA SER A 66 5.61 20.63 -3.64
C SER A 66 7.14 20.50 -3.61
N ASP A 67 7.86 21.57 -3.92
CA ASP A 67 9.32 21.65 -3.87
C ASP A 67 9.88 21.73 -2.44
N GLU A 68 9.04 22.04 -1.45
CA GLU A 68 9.40 22.19 -0.05
C GLU A 68 9.12 20.95 0.81
N LEU A 69 8.54 19.90 0.23
CA LEU A 69 8.12 18.68 0.96
C LEU A 69 9.27 17.96 1.67
N GLN A 70 10.52 18.27 1.32
CA GLN A 70 11.71 17.70 1.93
C GLN A 70 12.19 18.42 3.19
N LYS A 71 11.63 19.59 3.51
CA LYS A 71 11.98 20.30 4.75
C LYS A 71 11.60 19.44 5.95
N THR A 72 12.49 19.35 6.92
CA THR A 72 12.31 18.52 8.13
C THR A 72 10.99 18.85 8.83
N GLU A 73 10.65 20.13 8.98
CA GLU A 73 9.39 20.52 9.64
C GLU A 73 8.15 20.10 8.83
N CYS A 74 8.23 20.13 7.50
CA CYS A 74 7.16 19.66 6.61
C CYS A 74 6.97 18.14 6.75
N VAL A 75 8.06 17.37 6.75
CA VAL A 75 8.03 15.91 6.91
C VAL A 75 7.40 15.53 8.25
N GLU A 76 7.83 16.17 9.34
CA GLU A 76 7.27 15.89 10.67
C GLU A 76 5.80 16.32 10.80
N LEU A 77 5.40 17.43 10.17
CA LEU A 77 4.00 17.82 10.06
C LEU A 77 3.16 16.75 9.35
N ILE A 78 3.59 16.28 8.18
CA ILE A 78 2.89 15.25 7.40
C ILE A 78 2.77 13.96 8.22
N LYS A 79 3.85 13.52 8.88
CA LYS A 79 3.83 12.35 9.78
C LYS A 79 2.82 12.53 10.91
N GLY A 80 2.77 13.71 11.53
CA GLY A 80 1.82 14.03 12.59
C GLY A 80 0.36 13.96 12.12
N ILE A 81 0.06 14.52 10.94
CA ILE A 81 -1.27 14.47 10.33
C ILE A 81 -1.67 13.01 10.07
N LYS A 82 -0.80 12.24 9.38
CA LYS A 82 -1.06 10.83 9.07
C LYS A 82 -1.31 10.00 10.33
N LYS A 83 -0.48 10.17 11.37
CA LYS A 83 -0.67 9.48 12.66
C LYS A 83 -2.03 9.81 13.30
N SER A 84 -2.44 11.08 13.27
CA SER A 84 -3.77 11.47 13.77
C SER A 84 -4.91 10.83 12.97
N GLN A 85 -4.78 10.78 11.64
CA GLN A 85 -5.75 10.11 10.76
C GLN A 85 -5.83 8.61 11.03
N SER A 86 -4.70 7.92 11.18
CA SER A 86 -4.67 6.48 11.48
C SER A 86 -5.38 6.16 12.81
N ILE A 87 -5.19 6.98 13.85
CA ILE A 87 -5.89 6.81 15.14
C ILE A 87 -7.41 6.97 14.97
N LYS A 88 -7.86 8.04 14.28
CA LYS A 88 -9.29 8.27 14.03
C LYS A 88 -9.92 7.15 13.21
N LEU A 89 -9.21 6.63 12.21
CA LEU A 89 -9.64 5.48 11.43
C LEU A 89 -9.78 4.23 12.28
N GLU A 90 -8.81 3.94 13.15
CA GLU A 90 -8.88 2.77 14.04
C GLU A 90 -10.09 2.85 14.98
N GLU A 91 -10.34 4.01 15.57
CA GLU A 91 -11.53 4.27 16.40
C GLU A 91 -12.82 4.07 15.60
N TYR A 92 -12.86 4.59 14.37
CA TYR A 92 -13.99 4.40 13.47
C TYR A 92 -14.21 2.92 13.11
N PHE A 93 -13.16 2.21 12.73
CA PHE A 93 -13.22 0.78 12.39
C PHE A 93 -13.77 -0.05 13.55
N LYS A 94 -13.33 0.25 14.79
CA LYS A 94 -13.85 -0.38 16.00
C LYS A 94 -15.32 -0.04 16.26
N LYS A 95 -15.67 1.24 16.20
CA LYS A 95 -17.03 1.73 16.49
C LYS A 95 -18.08 1.13 15.55
N TYR A 96 -17.74 0.98 14.27
CA TYR A 96 -18.66 0.51 13.23
C TYR A 96 -18.41 -0.93 12.78
N GLN A 97 -17.47 -1.65 13.42
CA GLN A 97 -17.14 -3.05 13.10
C GLN A 97 -16.83 -3.25 11.61
N VAL A 98 -16.01 -2.35 11.05
CA VAL A 98 -15.66 -2.36 9.61
C VAL A 98 -14.93 -3.66 9.26
N GLY A 99 -15.29 -4.30 8.16
CA GLY A 99 -14.66 -5.56 7.72
C GLY A 99 -13.19 -5.39 7.34
N TYR A 100 -12.38 -6.44 7.52
CA TYR A 100 -10.92 -6.37 7.34
C TYR A 100 -10.48 -5.88 5.95
N LYS A 101 -11.12 -6.36 4.88
CA LYS A 101 -10.83 -5.87 3.52
C LYS A 101 -11.10 -4.37 3.42
N SER A 102 -12.26 -3.90 3.88
CA SER A 102 -12.59 -2.48 3.88
C SER A 102 -11.59 -1.67 4.71
N GLN A 103 -11.10 -2.18 5.84
CA GLN A 103 -10.04 -1.50 6.60
C GLN A 103 -8.75 -1.34 5.78
N ILE A 104 -8.34 -2.37 5.03
CA ILE A 104 -7.18 -2.31 4.13
C ILE A 104 -7.45 -1.34 2.98
N ASP A 105 -8.63 -1.38 2.37
CA ASP A 105 -9.01 -0.47 1.27
C ASP A 105 -8.97 0.99 1.75
N PHE A 106 -9.29 1.23 3.01
CA PHE A 106 -9.57 2.55 3.55
C PHE A 106 -8.45 3.20 4.38
N CYS A 107 -7.42 2.46 4.73
CA CYS A 107 -6.28 3.00 5.47
C CYS A 107 -5.41 3.96 4.64
N SER A 108 -4.44 4.61 5.31
CA SER A 108 -3.41 5.41 4.65
C SER A 108 -2.50 4.54 3.79
N SER A 109 -1.76 5.12 2.83
CA SER A 109 -0.82 4.36 2.01
C SER A 109 0.32 3.73 2.84
N ASP A 110 0.70 4.33 3.96
CA ASP A 110 1.72 3.78 4.86
C ASP A 110 1.18 2.56 5.65
N ASP A 111 -0.13 2.49 5.88
CA ASP A 111 -0.77 1.43 6.68
C ASP A 111 -1.24 0.23 5.82
N LYS A 112 -1.17 0.31 4.49
CA LYS A 112 -1.65 -0.73 3.56
C LYS A 112 -1.01 -2.09 3.82
N ILE A 113 0.32 -2.16 3.73
CA ILE A 113 1.08 -3.40 3.94
C ILE A 113 0.94 -3.94 5.38
N PRO A 114 1.13 -3.17 6.46
CA PRO A 114 1.03 -3.71 7.81
C PRO A 114 -0.40 -4.20 8.15
N LEU A 115 -1.45 -3.52 7.68
CA LEU A 115 -2.82 -4.00 7.87
C LEU A 115 -3.12 -5.24 7.02
N PHE A 116 -2.70 -5.25 5.75
CA PHE A 116 -2.84 -6.43 4.91
C PHE A 116 -2.14 -7.62 5.56
N TYR A 117 -0.89 -7.46 5.99
CA TYR A 117 -0.14 -8.48 6.68
C TYR A 117 -0.91 -8.98 7.91
N SER A 118 -1.40 -8.09 8.77
CA SER A 118 -2.16 -8.46 9.98
C SER A 118 -3.47 -9.22 9.70
N TYR A 119 -4.11 -8.96 8.56
CA TYR A 119 -5.41 -9.54 8.22
C TYR A 119 -5.36 -10.63 7.16
N ARG A 120 -4.19 -10.95 6.62
CA ARG A 120 -4.00 -11.88 5.50
C ARG A 120 -4.66 -13.24 5.69
N ASN A 121 -4.68 -13.76 6.91
CA ASN A 121 -5.30 -15.04 7.27
C ASN A 121 -6.81 -14.97 7.55
N LYS A 122 -7.39 -13.77 7.52
CA LYS A 122 -8.83 -13.51 7.74
C LYS A 122 -9.59 -13.26 6.42
N LEU A 123 -8.87 -13.19 5.30
CA LEU A 123 -9.47 -13.11 3.97
C LEU A 123 -10.12 -14.47 3.64
N LYS A 124 -11.29 -14.44 2.99
CA LYS A 124 -12.16 -15.62 2.87
C LYS A 124 -11.63 -16.62 1.86
N THR A 125 -10.91 -16.16 0.84
CA THR A 125 -10.41 -16.98 -0.27
C THR A 125 -9.00 -16.58 -0.66
N ASP A 126 -8.27 -17.50 -1.29
CA ASP A 126 -6.94 -17.20 -1.82
C ASP A 126 -7.00 -16.20 -3.00
N ILE A 127 -8.09 -16.20 -3.78
CA ILE A 127 -8.34 -15.18 -4.81
C ILE A 127 -8.43 -13.78 -4.17
N GLU A 128 -9.18 -13.66 -3.07
CA GLU A 128 -9.28 -12.40 -2.32
C GLU A 128 -7.92 -11.98 -1.76
N TYR A 129 -7.12 -12.94 -1.29
CA TYR A 129 -5.74 -12.68 -0.85
C TYR A 129 -4.90 -12.05 -1.96
N TRP A 130 -4.82 -12.67 -3.14
CA TRP A 130 -3.93 -12.19 -4.20
C TRP A 130 -4.36 -10.84 -4.76
N LYS A 131 -5.67 -10.63 -4.97
CA LYS A 131 -6.20 -9.34 -5.41
C LYS A 131 -5.95 -8.25 -4.39
N THR A 132 -6.21 -8.53 -3.10
CA THR A 132 -6.00 -7.54 -2.04
C THR A 132 -4.51 -7.27 -1.80
N LEU A 133 -3.62 -8.26 -2.00
CA LEU A 133 -2.17 -8.05 -1.97
C LEU A 133 -1.73 -7.11 -3.09
N LYS A 134 -2.19 -7.34 -4.32
CA LYS A 134 -1.91 -6.45 -5.47
C LYS A 134 -2.32 -5.01 -5.14
N GLU A 135 -3.56 -4.82 -4.71
CA GLU A 135 -4.10 -3.50 -4.36
C GLU A 135 -3.33 -2.86 -3.20
N ALA A 136 -3.08 -3.60 -2.13
CA ALA A 136 -2.34 -3.07 -0.97
C ALA A 136 -0.92 -2.65 -1.34
N TYR A 137 -0.23 -3.44 -2.18
CA TYR A 137 1.14 -3.18 -2.61
C TYR A 137 1.27 -2.00 -3.59
N THR A 138 0.39 -1.94 -4.58
CA THR A 138 0.42 -0.89 -5.61
C THR A 138 0.03 0.47 -5.04
N LEU A 139 -0.81 0.48 -4.00
CA LEU A 139 -1.32 1.68 -3.34
C LEU A 139 -0.56 2.06 -2.06
N SER A 140 0.46 1.31 -1.67
CA SER A 140 1.25 1.62 -0.49
C SER A 140 2.38 2.62 -0.78
N SER A 141 2.80 3.31 0.27
CA SER A 141 4.02 4.13 0.28
C SER A 141 5.07 3.52 1.19
N ASN A 142 6.34 3.83 0.92
CA ASN A 142 7.48 3.43 1.75
C ASN A 142 7.60 1.91 2.04
N ASN A 143 7.42 1.07 1.01
CA ASN A 143 7.50 -0.40 1.12
C ASN A 143 8.84 -0.95 1.63
N PHE A 144 9.89 -0.14 1.60
CA PHE A 144 11.22 -0.51 2.06
C PHE A 144 11.25 -1.04 3.50
N GLN A 145 10.44 -0.47 4.40
CA GLN A 145 10.41 -0.87 5.81
C GLN A 145 9.75 -2.24 6.07
N TYR A 146 9.04 -2.79 5.08
CA TYR A 146 8.29 -4.04 5.20
C TYR A 146 8.86 -5.15 4.30
N GLN A 147 10.17 -5.11 4.02
CA GLN A 147 10.80 -6.03 3.07
C GLN A 147 10.58 -7.51 3.43
N LYS A 148 10.70 -7.86 4.72
CA LYS A 148 10.52 -9.23 5.18
C LYS A 148 9.06 -9.69 5.01
N GLU A 149 8.12 -8.85 5.42
CA GLU A 149 6.69 -9.09 5.27
C GLU A 149 6.33 -9.25 3.80
N LEU A 150 6.80 -8.36 2.94
CA LEU A 150 6.56 -8.43 1.50
C LEU A 150 7.10 -9.72 0.89
N ILE A 151 8.31 -10.15 1.26
CA ILE A 151 8.84 -11.45 0.82
C ILE A 151 7.87 -12.57 1.21
N GLU A 152 7.47 -12.66 2.48
CA GLU A 152 6.54 -13.69 2.96
C GLU A 152 5.20 -13.66 2.21
N LEU A 153 4.66 -12.45 1.95
CA LEU A 153 3.39 -12.28 1.25
C LEU A 153 3.47 -12.75 -0.21
N PHE A 154 4.53 -12.36 -0.93
CA PHE A 154 4.70 -12.70 -2.35
C PHE A 154 5.17 -14.15 -2.58
N THR A 155 5.75 -14.80 -1.56
CA THR A 155 6.10 -16.23 -1.56
C THR A 155 5.03 -17.11 -0.91
N SER A 156 3.83 -16.60 -0.64
CA SER A 156 2.76 -17.43 -0.06
C SER A 156 2.41 -18.61 -0.98
N GLU A 157 2.26 -19.80 -0.40
CA GLU A 157 1.86 -21.05 -1.08
C GLU A 157 0.34 -21.13 -1.33
N LYS A 158 -0.36 -20.00 -1.24
CA LYS A 158 -1.79 -19.91 -1.53
C LYS A 158 -2.08 -20.24 -3.00
N SER A 159 -3.18 -20.95 -3.22
CA SER A 159 -3.66 -21.31 -4.55
C SER A 159 -4.10 -20.07 -5.35
N ASN A 160 -4.36 -20.22 -6.65
CA ASN A 160 -4.90 -19.15 -7.50
C ASN A 160 -3.99 -17.91 -7.62
N LYS A 161 -2.66 -18.11 -7.59
CA LYS A 161 -1.65 -17.03 -7.65
C LYS A 161 -1.74 -16.18 -8.91
N GLU A 162 -2.30 -16.72 -9.99
CA GLU A 162 -2.56 -15.97 -11.22
C GLU A 162 -3.40 -14.71 -10.98
N TYR A 163 -4.25 -14.66 -9.93
CA TYR A 163 -5.06 -13.47 -9.60
C TYR A 163 -4.26 -12.33 -8.95
N LEU A 164 -2.97 -12.51 -8.71
CA LEU A 164 -2.06 -11.43 -8.35
C LEU A 164 -1.85 -10.46 -9.51
N MET A 165 -2.09 -10.90 -10.75
CA MET A 165 -2.00 -10.10 -11.96
C MET A 165 -3.34 -10.06 -12.69
N SER A 166 -3.58 -8.97 -13.42
CA SER A 166 -4.64 -8.91 -14.43
C SER A 166 -4.34 -9.84 -15.60
N GLU A 167 -5.35 -10.11 -16.43
CA GLU A 167 -5.16 -10.93 -17.62
C GLU A 167 -4.19 -10.27 -18.63
N GLU A 168 -4.29 -8.95 -18.80
CA GLU A 168 -3.39 -8.14 -19.62
C GLU A 168 -1.92 -8.31 -19.17
N GLU A 169 -1.66 -8.13 -17.87
CA GLU A 169 -0.32 -8.28 -17.28
C GLU A 169 0.25 -9.69 -17.47
N ARG A 170 -0.58 -10.73 -17.26
CA ARG A 170 -0.16 -12.12 -17.52
C ARG A 170 0.17 -12.36 -18.98
N ASN A 171 -0.62 -11.79 -19.90
CA ASN A 171 -0.38 -11.92 -21.33
C ASN A 171 0.92 -11.24 -21.76
N ILE A 172 1.22 -10.06 -21.21
CA ILE A 172 2.48 -9.36 -21.45
C ILE A 172 3.65 -10.19 -20.92
N LEU A 173 3.60 -10.63 -19.66
CA LEU A 173 4.63 -11.49 -19.07
C LEU A 173 4.85 -12.76 -19.90
N ASN A 174 3.78 -13.42 -20.34
CA ASN A 174 3.88 -14.64 -21.15
C ASN A 174 4.62 -14.41 -22.48
N ARG A 175 4.46 -13.24 -23.11
CA ARG A 175 5.13 -12.86 -24.36
C ARG A 175 6.59 -12.44 -24.17
N MET A 176 7.04 -12.18 -22.94
CA MET A 176 8.43 -11.83 -22.67
C MET A 176 9.40 -12.98 -23.03
N PRO A 177 10.65 -12.66 -23.41
CA PRO A 177 11.68 -13.68 -23.68
C PRO A 177 11.94 -14.58 -22.46
N SER A 178 12.54 -15.74 -22.70
CA SER A 178 12.88 -16.70 -21.62
C SER A 178 13.85 -16.12 -20.59
N ARG A 179 14.71 -15.18 -21.02
CA ARG A 179 15.62 -14.41 -20.16
C ARG A 179 15.24 -12.94 -20.25
N ILE A 180 15.07 -12.31 -19.10
CA ILE A 180 14.63 -10.92 -18.97
C ILE A 180 15.71 -10.14 -18.25
N LYS A 181 16.01 -8.95 -18.74
CA LYS A 181 16.90 -7.99 -18.08
C LYS A 181 16.06 -7.09 -17.18
N ILE A 182 16.47 -6.96 -15.93
CA ILE A 182 15.78 -6.15 -14.93
C ILE A 182 16.77 -5.21 -14.25
N PHE A 183 16.27 -4.06 -13.81
CA PHE A 183 17.03 -2.99 -13.20
C PHE A 183 16.43 -2.57 -11.87
N ARG A 184 17.27 -2.13 -10.94
CA ARG A 184 16.82 -1.56 -9.66
C ARG A 184 17.68 -0.38 -9.28
N GLY A 185 17.04 0.77 -9.07
CA GLY A 185 17.64 1.92 -8.42
C GLY A 185 17.64 1.70 -6.91
N MET A 186 18.78 1.90 -6.27
CA MET A 186 18.96 1.62 -4.83
C MET A 186 20.05 2.50 -4.22
N THR A 187 20.20 2.43 -2.90
CA THR A 187 21.36 2.99 -2.22
C THR A 187 22.60 2.12 -2.43
N VAL A 188 23.79 2.72 -2.33
CA VAL A 188 25.06 1.98 -2.34
C VAL A 188 25.15 1.04 -1.14
N ASP A 189 24.50 1.35 -0.02
CA ASP A 189 24.45 0.46 1.14
C ASP A 189 23.59 -0.78 0.87
N GLU A 190 22.42 -0.63 0.25
CA GLU A 190 21.61 -1.77 -0.22
C GLU A 190 22.41 -2.63 -1.20
N TYR A 191 23.15 -1.99 -2.12
CA TYR A 191 24.02 -2.68 -3.05
C TYR A 191 25.11 -3.51 -2.37
N LYS A 192 25.81 -2.92 -1.38
CA LYS A 192 26.90 -3.56 -0.65
C LYS A 192 26.41 -4.70 0.25
N ASN A 193 25.27 -4.52 0.90
CA ASN A 193 24.70 -5.53 1.80
C ASN A 193 24.09 -6.71 1.03
N GLY A 194 23.75 -6.53 -0.26
CA GLY A 194 23.22 -7.57 -1.13
C GLY A 194 21.77 -7.97 -0.84
N ILE A 195 21.12 -7.31 0.11
CA ILE A 195 19.74 -7.56 0.55
C ILE A 195 18.79 -6.67 -0.26
N PHE A 196 18.49 -7.07 -1.49
CA PHE A 196 17.72 -6.23 -2.41
C PHE A 196 16.22 -6.25 -2.15
N GLY A 197 15.55 -5.11 -2.31
CA GLY A 197 14.09 -5.06 -2.38
C GLY A 197 13.53 -5.90 -3.55
N ILE A 198 12.24 -6.19 -3.49
CA ILE A 198 11.57 -7.11 -4.44
C ILE A 198 11.11 -6.45 -5.74
N SER A 199 11.13 -5.12 -5.79
CA SER A 199 10.67 -4.32 -6.94
C SER A 199 11.83 -4.03 -7.89
N TRP A 200 11.66 -4.42 -9.14
CA TRP A 200 12.60 -4.19 -10.23
C TRP A 200 11.83 -3.64 -11.43
N THR A 201 12.49 -2.91 -12.31
CA THR A 201 11.87 -2.38 -13.54
C THR A 201 12.54 -2.97 -14.77
N LEU A 202 11.81 -3.05 -15.88
CA LEU A 202 12.36 -3.39 -17.19
C LEU A 202 13.12 -2.22 -17.84
N GLU A 203 12.91 -1.00 -17.35
CA GLU A 203 13.46 0.22 -17.94
C GLU A 203 14.60 0.79 -17.09
N LYS A 204 15.80 0.91 -17.68
CA LYS A 204 16.96 1.44 -16.97
C LYS A 204 16.77 2.88 -16.55
N GLU A 205 16.08 3.66 -17.38
CA GLU A 205 15.75 5.07 -17.16
C GLU A 205 14.81 5.22 -15.96
N ILE A 206 13.87 4.29 -15.77
CA ILE A 206 13.01 4.25 -14.59
C ILE A 206 13.83 3.90 -13.34
N ALA A 207 14.77 2.95 -13.42
CA ALA A 207 15.68 2.66 -12.30
C ALA A 207 16.59 3.86 -11.96
N GLN A 208 17.06 4.59 -12.97
CA GLN A 208 17.78 5.86 -12.80
C GLN A 208 16.90 6.91 -12.13
N LYS A 209 15.65 7.06 -12.57
CA LYS A 209 14.67 7.92 -11.91
C LYS A 209 14.48 7.47 -10.48
N PHE A 210 14.20 6.22 -10.15
CA PHE A 210 14.08 5.82 -8.73
C PHE A 210 15.34 6.10 -7.92
N ALA A 211 16.53 5.80 -8.46
CA ALA A 211 17.79 6.14 -7.80
C ALA A 211 17.95 7.65 -7.55
N SER A 212 17.47 8.49 -8.48
CA SER A 212 17.56 9.96 -8.43
C SER A 212 16.32 10.67 -7.87
N THR A 213 15.17 10.01 -7.72
CA THR A 213 13.86 10.58 -7.32
C THR A 213 13.42 10.05 -5.95
N TYR A 214 14.09 9.02 -5.42
CA TYR A 214 14.12 8.75 -3.97
C TYR A 214 14.74 9.90 -3.14
N ILE A 215 15.06 11.04 -3.78
CA ILE A 215 15.19 12.36 -3.14
C ILE A 215 13.99 12.69 -2.24
N HIS A 216 12.83 12.07 -2.42
CA HIS A 216 11.69 12.25 -1.51
C HIS A 216 11.69 11.41 -0.23
N ASN A 217 12.68 10.53 -0.05
CA ASN A 217 12.87 9.81 1.20
C ASN A 217 13.96 10.50 2.01
N TYR A 218 13.55 11.35 2.96
CA TYR A 218 14.41 12.08 3.89
C TYR A 218 15.47 11.16 4.54
N ALA A 219 15.15 9.88 4.75
CA ALA A 219 16.07 8.90 5.33
C ALA A 219 17.27 8.54 4.45
N THR A 220 17.27 8.85 3.14
CA THR A 220 18.30 8.40 2.21
C THR A 220 18.92 9.50 1.34
N HIS A 221 18.54 10.77 1.50
CA HIS A 221 18.93 11.83 0.55
C HIS A 221 20.45 12.04 0.42
N GLU A 222 21.21 11.77 1.48
CA GLU A 222 22.68 11.88 1.53
C GLU A 222 23.42 10.60 1.11
N ILE A 223 22.71 9.48 0.96
CA ILE A 223 23.34 8.19 0.69
C ILE A 223 23.64 8.08 -0.81
N PRO A 224 24.88 7.77 -1.24
CA PRO A 224 25.20 7.52 -2.64
C PRO A 224 24.27 6.48 -3.24
N LYS A 225 23.89 6.66 -4.51
CA LYS A 225 22.92 5.83 -5.21
C LYS A 225 23.59 5.04 -6.32
N THR A 226 23.04 3.89 -6.64
CA THR A 226 23.54 3.02 -7.70
C THR A 226 22.39 2.26 -8.37
N ILE A 227 22.70 1.65 -9.51
CA ILE A 227 21.78 0.81 -10.26
C ILE A 227 22.34 -0.58 -10.30
N LYS A 228 21.52 -1.57 -9.94
CA LYS A 228 21.82 -2.97 -10.18
C LYS A 228 21.10 -3.43 -11.45
N GLU A 229 21.84 -4.12 -12.30
CA GLU A 229 21.31 -4.87 -13.45
C GLU A 229 21.42 -6.37 -13.15
N LEU A 230 20.39 -7.14 -13.50
CA LEU A 230 20.37 -8.60 -13.49
C LEU A 230 19.74 -9.14 -14.77
N THR A 231 20.14 -10.34 -15.17
CA THR A 231 19.42 -11.14 -16.18
C THR A 231 18.86 -12.38 -15.50
N ILE A 232 17.54 -12.48 -15.42
CA ILE A 232 16.83 -13.58 -14.74
C ILE A 232 16.08 -14.45 -15.74
N ASN A 233 15.70 -15.66 -15.33
CA ASN A 233 14.77 -16.46 -16.13
C ASN A 233 13.34 -15.98 -15.89
N LYS A 234 12.51 -15.99 -16.93
CA LYS A 234 11.09 -15.57 -16.85
C LYS A 234 10.30 -16.35 -15.80
N ASN A 235 10.60 -17.64 -15.61
CA ASN A 235 9.92 -18.47 -14.62
C ASN A 235 10.27 -18.12 -13.16
N GLU A 236 11.26 -17.24 -12.92
CA GLU A 236 11.57 -16.71 -11.60
C GLU A 236 10.77 -15.44 -11.27
N VAL A 237 10.06 -14.86 -12.24
CA VAL A 237 9.20 -13.68 -12.04
C VAL A 237 7.98 -14.10 -11.23
N ILE A 238 7.72 -13.38 -10.12
CA ILE A 238 6.56 -13.63 -9.27
C ILE A 238 5.33 -12.92 -9.83
N ALA A 239 5.50 -11.67 -10.25
CA ALA A 239 4.47 -10.86 -10.85
C ALA A 239 5.09 -9.80 -11.77
N TYR A 240 4.28 -9.35 -12.71
CA TYR A 240 4.53 -8.19 -13.53
C TYR A 240 3.37 -7.21 -13.32
N PHE A 241 3.68 -5.96 -13.05
CA PHE A 241 2.71 -4.88 -12.92
C PHE A 241 2.99 -3.82 -13.98
N SER A 242 1.95 -3.39 -14.69
CA SER A 242 2.01 -2.34 -15.72
C SER A 242 1.34 -1.04 -15.26
N GLU A 243 1.03 -0.95 -13.98
CA GLU A 243 0.35 0.19 -13.39
C GLU A 243 1.35 1.34 -13.14
N ARG A 244 0.83 2.58 -13.10
CA ARG A 244 1.62 3.80 -12.82
C ARG A 244 2.66 4.18 -13.89
N ASN A 245 2.44 3.76 -15.14
CA ASN A 245 3.36 4.01 -16.26
C ASN A 245 4.77 3.44 -16.00
N GLU A 246 4.82 2.29 -15.32
CA GLU A 246 6.05 1.54 -15.06
C GLU A 246 5.83 0.08 -15.41
N GLU A 247 6.83 -0.51 -16.07
CA GLU A 247 6.96 -1.94 -16.29
C GLU A 247 7.69 -2.59 -15.11
N GLU A 248 6.95 -2.90 -14.03
CA GLU A 248 7.49 -3.43 -12.77
C GLU A 248 7.50 -4.97 -12.77
N ILE A 249 8.62 -5.54 -12.34
CA ILE A 249 8.85 -6.96 -12.10
C ILE A 249 9.04 -7.20 -10.60
N ILE A 250 8.19 -8.04 -10.03
CA ILE A 250 8.38 -8.57 -8.69
C ILE A 250 9.31 -9.78 -8.76
N TYR A 251 10.50 -9.64 -8.20
CA TYR A 251 11.54 -10.66 -8.16
C TYR A 251 12.22 -10.69 -6.79
N ILE A 252 12.30 -11.89 -6.20
CA ILE A 252 12.95 -12.12 -4.91
C ILE A 252 14.32 -12.73 -5.16
N HIS A 253 15.37 -11.93 -4.89
CA HIS A 253 16.75 -12.36 -5.05
C HIS A 253 17.05 -13.61 -4.18
N PRO A 254 17.80 -14.61 -4.68
CA PRO A 254 18.00 -15.89 -3.98
C PRO A 254 18.54 -15.80 -2.56
N ILE A 255 19.28 -14.75 -2.23
CA ILE A 255 19.78 -14.48 -0.87
C ILE A 255 18.67 -14.45 0.19
N HIS A 256 17.45 -14.08 -0.21
CA HIS A 256 16.27 -14.09 0.66
C HIS A 256 15.67 -15.48 0.82
N LYS A 257 15.90 -16.40 -0.13
CA LYS A 257 15.38 -17.78 -0.09
C LYS A 257 16.15 -18.67 0.89
N THR A 258 17.38 -18.28 1.27
CA THR A 258 18.23 -18.99 2.24
C THR A 258 18.06 -18.51 3.68
N THR A 259 17.24 -17.48 3.91
CA THR A 259 17.13 -16.77 5.20
C THR A 259 15.71 -16.87 5.81
N VAL A 260 14.82 -17.65 5.18
CA VAL A 260 13.45 -17.94 5.65
C VAL A 260 13.36 -19.38 6.12
#